data_AF-A0A9W6W8P6-F1
#
_entry.id   AF-A0A9W6W8P6-F1
#
_cell.length_a   1.000
_cell.length_b   1.000
_cell.length_c   1.000
_cell.angle_alpha   90.00
_cell.angle_beta   90.00
_cell.angle_gamma   90.00
#
_symmetry.space_group_name_H-M   'P 1'
#
loop_
_entity.id
_entity.type
_entity.pdbx_description
1 polymer ?
#
loop_
_entity_poly.entity_id
_entity_poly.type
_entity_poly.pdbx_seq_one_letter_code
_entity_poly.pdbx_strand_id
1 'polypeptide(L)'
;MHCRRREMRNREAPIRDYVTSVKATCLKHGVSFILNGGVENYKQFVELQKQYGEDCGVMIAEAAETNATCFSEDGPKSWYVVAKEFIRWCVKFNQHPANAKYCLARIIPNTNGKNKIYALISKSKTLDQMKTILLDQMDDDGNFIENKSEQADGGKSDAGTKVEMENDKKRKVEHVDEPKDLAVSSSVDKKIKV
;
A
#
# COMPACT_ATOMS: atom_id res chain seq x y z
N MET A 1 -26.24 3.20 3.19
CA MET A 1 -26.23 2.42 4.44
C MET A 1 -25.03 1.50 4.44
N HIS A 2 -24.03 1.77 5.29
CA HIS A 2 -22.93 0.83 5.52
C HIS A 2 -23.43 -0.28 6.43
N CYS A 3 -23.30 -1.54 5.99
CA CYS A 3 -23.84 -2.71 6.67
C CYS A 3 -22.90 -3.21 7.79
N ARG A 4 -22.32 -2.29 8.57
CA ARG A 4 -21.46 -2.58 9.73
C ARG A 4 -21.82 -1.62 10.86
N ARG A 5 -21.71 -2.10 12.10
CA ARG A 5 -21.81 -1.26 13.29
C ARG A 5 -20.51 -0.51 13.54
N ARG A 6 -20.54 0.54 14.37
CA ARG A 6 -19.39 1.44 14.61
C ARG A 6 -18.19 0.72 15.23
N GLU A 7 -18.44 -0.30 16.03
CA GLU A 7 -17.45 -1.12 16.72
C GLU A 7 -16.77 -2.17 15.81
N MET A 8 -17.40 -2.52 14.68
CA MET A 8 -16.92 -3.56 13.77
C MET A 8 -15.73 -3.08 12.93
N ARG A 9 -14.76 -3.96 12.69
CA ARG A 9 -13.60 -3.72 11.83
C ARG A 9 -13.91 -4.03 10.36
N ASN A 10 -13.14 -3.46 9.44
CA ASN A 10 -13.31 -3.67 7.99
C ASN A 10 -13.24 -5.14 7.56
N ARG A 11 -12.48 -5.97 8.29
CA ARG A 11 -12.37 -7.42 8.05
C ARG A 11 -13.61 -8.24 8.47
N GLU A 12 -14.52 -7.66 9.24
CA GLU A 12 -15.73 -8.34 9.69
C GLU A 12 -16.80 -8.31 8.60
N ALA A 13 -17.56 -9.40 8.47
CA ALA A 13 -18.60 -9.51 7.46
C ALA A 13 -19.70 -8.45 7.68
N PRO A 14 -20.29 -7.89 6.61
CA PRO A 14 -21.43 -6.98 6.74
C PRO A 14 -22.67 -7.71 7.26
N ILE A 15 -23.40 -7.10 8.19
CA ILE A 15 -24.67 -7.60 8.71
C ILE A 15 -25.79 -7.05 7.81
N ARG A 16 -26.59 -7.94 7.20
CA ARG A 16 -27.62 -7.56 6.22
C ARG A 16 -29.06 -7.94 6.60
N ASP A 17 -29.25 -8.55 7.76
CA ASP A 17 -30.54 -9.12 8.22
C ASP A 17 -31.64 -8.05 8.35
N TYR A 18 -31.25 -6.79 8.62
CA TYR A 18 -32.17 -5.66 8.76
C TYR A 18 -32.46 -4.91 7.43
N VAL A 19 -31.83 -5.28 6.32
CA VAL A 19 -31.96 -4.57 5.03
C VAL A 19 -33.42 -4.51 4.56
N THR A 20 -34.18 -5.61 4.68
CA THR A 20 -35.59 -5.67 4.28
C THR A 20 -36.47 -4.71 5.09
N SER A 21 -36.21 -4.58 6.40
CA SER A 21 -36.95 -3.65 7.28
C SER A 21 -36.64 -2.19 6.97
N VAL A 22 -35.36 -1.87 6.72
CA VAL A 22 -34.94 -0.54 6.26
C VAL A 22 -35.57 -0.24 4.90
N LYS A 23 -35.57 -1.19 3.95
CA LYS A 23 -36.20 -1.02 2.64
C LYS A 23 -37.70 -0.72 2.74
N ALA A 24 -38.45 -1.47 3.53
CA ALA A 24 -39.88 -1.20 3.74
C ALA A 24 -40.12 0.21 4.30
N THR A 25 -39.25 0.68 5.20
CA THR A 25 -39.29 2.05 5.73
C THR A 25 -38.97 3.09 4.65
N CYS A 26 -37.92 2.89 3.87
CA CYS A 26 -37.53 3.78 2.78
C CYS A 26 -38.65 3.92 1.72
N LEU A 27 -39.23 2.80 1.28
CA LEU A 27 -40.35 2.78 0.33
C LEU A 27 -41.59 3.52 0.87
N LYS A 28 -41.94 3.32 2.15
CA LYS A 28 -43.05 4.05 2.81
C LYS A 28 -42.87 5.56 2.78
N HIS A 29 -41.63 6.04 2.81
CA HIS A 29 -41.28 7.46 2.80
C HIS A 29 -40.87 7.99 1.42
N GLY A 30 -41.01 7.20 0.34
CA GLY A 30 -40.70 7.62 -1.02
C GLY A 30 -39.21 7.88 -1.28
N VAL A 31 -38.31 7.25 -0.51
CA VAL A 31 -36.85 7.38 -0.67
C VAL A 31 -36.20 6.05 -1.02
N SER A 32 -35.08 6.08 -1.73
CA SER A 32 -34.22 4.93 -1.96
C SER A 32 -33.04 4.92 -0.99
N PHE A 33 -32.26 3.84 -0.98
CA PHE A 33 -31.00 3.76 -0.25
C PHE A 33 -29.99 2.92 -1.04
N ILE A 34 -28.71 3.11 -0.72
CA ILE A 34 -27.59 2.40 -1.34
C ILE A 34 -26.95 1.48 -0.30
N LEU A 35 -26.79 0.19 -0.60
CA LEU A 35 -26.06 -0.77 0.23
C LEU A 35 -24.55 -0.54 0.13
N ASN A 36 -23.85 -0.61 1.25
CA ASN A 36 -22.39 -0.52 1.29
C ASN A 36 -21.80 -1.53 2.29
N GLY A 37 -20.59 -2.01 2.02
CA GLY A 37 -19.85 -2.96 2.86
C GLY A 37 -19.91 -4.39 2.32
N GLY A 38 -18.74 -5.00 2.11
CA GLY A 38 -18.59 -6.37 1.58
C GLY A 38 -19.24 -6.57 0.21
N VAL A 39 -19.05 -5.61 -0.69
CA VAL A 39 -19.41 -5.73 -2.12
C VAL A 39 -18.14 -5.44 -2.90
N GLU A 40 -17.71 -6.39 -3.72
CA GLU A 40 -16.38 -6.42 -4.33
C GLU A 40 -16.42 -6.21 -5.85
N ASN A 41 -17.54 -6.52 -6.51
CA ASN A 41 -17.68 -6.46 -7.97
C ASN A 41 -19.15 -6.46 -8.43
N TYR A 42 -19.34 -6.23 -9.73
CA TYR A 42 -20.64 -6.24 -10.41
C TYR A 42 -21.46 -7.52 -10.20
N LYS A 43 -20.83 -8.70 -10.14
CA LYS A 43 -21.55 -9.96 -9.91
C LYS A 43 -22.22 -9.99 -8.53
N GLN A 44 -21.52 -9.56 -7.48
CA GLN A 44 -22.10 -9.44 -6.13
C GLN A 44 -23.19 -8.37 -6.04
N PHE A 45 -23.14 -7.33 -6.88
CA PHE A 45 -24.24 -6.37 -7.03
C PHE A 45 -25.51 -7.03 -7.59
N VAL A 46 -25.39 -7.82 -8.66
CA VAL A 46 -26.52 -8.56 -9.25
C VAL A 46 -27.09 -9.59 -8.25
N GLU A 47 -26.24 -10.25 -7.46
CA GLU A 47 -26.67 -11.16 -6.38
C GLU A 47 -27.47 -10.40 -5.29
N LEU A 48 -27.07 -9.18 -4.94
CA LEU A 48 -27.81 -8.32 -4.01
C LEU A 48 -29.13 -7.81 -4.59
N GLN A 49 -29.20 -7.47 -5.88
CA GLN A 49 -30.48 -7.13 -6.53
C GLN A 49 -31.43 -8.31 -6.57
N LYS A 50 -30.95 -9.54 -6.81
CA LYS A 50 -31.78 -10.76 -6.72
C LYS A 50 -32.33 -10.99 -5.31
N GLN A 51 -31.56 -10.64 -4.27
CA GLN A 51 -31.97 -10.80 -2.87
C GLN A 51 -32.91 -9.70 -2.38
N TYR A 52 -32.70 -8.44 -2.80
CA TYR A 52 -33.35 -7.27 -2.21
C TYR A 52 -34.21 -6.46 -3.18
N GLY A 53 -34.24 -6.77 -4.47
CA GLY A 53 -34.99 -6.09 -5.55
C GLY A 53 -34.09 -5.25 -6.46
N GLU A 54 -34.52 -5.07 -7.72
CA GLU A 54 -33.76 -4.38 -8.78
C GLU A 54 -33.53 -2.88 -8.49
N ASP A 55 -34.42 -2.25 -7.73
CA ASP A 55 -34.29 -0.87 -7.23
C ASP A 55 -33.17 -0.68 -6.17
N CYS A 56 -32.52 -1.76 -5.74
CA CYS A 56 -31.43 -1.71 -4.78
C CYS A 56 -30.09 -1.32 -5.44
N GLY A 57 -29.58 -0.12 -5.11
CA GLY A 57 -28.22 0.30 -5.47
C GLY A 57 -27.15 -0.22 -4.50
N VAL A 58 -25.90 -0.30 -4.97
CA VAL A 58 -24.72 -0.58 -4.12
C VAL A 58 -23.63 0.50 -4.25
N MET A 59 -22.77 0.59 -3.26
CA MET A 59 -21.57 1.43 -3.23
C MET A 59 -20.37 0.53 -2.88
N ILE A 60 -19.43 0.43 -3.83
CA ILE A 60 -18.16 -0.29 -3.68
C ILE A 60 -17.07 0.75 -3.34
N ALA A 61 -16.21 0.42 -2.37
CA ALA A 61 -15.14 1.31 -1.92
C ALA A 61 -13.77 0.61 -2.00
N GLU A 62 -13.45 -0.25 -1.03
CA GLU A 62 -12.14 -0.95 -0.91
C GLU A 62 -11.74 -1.70 -2.20
N ALA A 63 -12.66 -2.47 -2.80
CA ALA A 63 -12.38 -3.15 -4.06
C ALA A 63 -12.21 -2.20 -5.26
N ALA A 64 -12.88 -1.05 -5.28
CA ALA A 64 -12.70 -0.02 -6.32
C ALA A 64 -11.39 0.76 -6.15
N GLU A 65 -10.91 0.91 -4.90
CA GLU A 65 -9.63 1.52 -4.56
C GLU A 65 -8.45 0.65 -5.04
N THR A 66 -8.58 -0.68 -4.96
CA THR A 66 -7.64 -1.65 -5.55
C THR A 66 -7.84 -1.77 -7.06
N ASN A 67 -9.08 -1.80 -7.56
CA ASN A 67 -9.38 -2.03 -8.95
C ASN A 67 -10.71 -1.39 -9.38
N ALA A 68 -10.63 -0.20 -9.97
CA ALA A 68 -11.80 0.54 -10.46
C ALA A 68 -12.62 -0.18 -11.56
N THR A 69 -12.10 -1.26 -12.16
CA THR A 69 -12.88 -2.09 -13.11
C THR A 69 -13.78 -3.11 -12.42
N CYS A 70 -13.88 -3.10 -11.08
CA CYS A 70 -14.85 -3.90 -10.32
C CYS A 70 -16.31 -3.65 -10.73
N PHE A 71 -16.61 -2.49 -11.32
CA PHE A 71 -17.93 -2.14 -11.85
C PHE A 71 -18.23 -2.74 -13.23
N SER A 72 -17.26 -3.38 -13.89
CA SER A 72 -17.45 -3.98 -15.22
C SER A 72 -18.27 -5.26 -15.14
N GLU A 73 -19.21 -5.45 -16.08
CA GLU A 73 -20.01 -6.68 -16.17
C GLU A 73 -19.15 -7.91 -16.47
N ASP A 74 -18.13 -7.74 -17.32
CA ASP A 74 -17.07 -8.73 -17.62
C ASP A 74 -16.17 -9.08 -16.40
N GLY A 75 -16.32 -8.36 -15.28
CA GLY A 75 -15.53 -8.50 -14.07
C GLY A 75 -14.23 -7.67 -14.04
N PRO A 76 -13.48 -7.72 -12.92
CA PRO A 76 -12.28 -6.92 -12.74
C PRO A 76 -11.14 -7.34 -13.69
N LYS A 77 -10.55 -6.39 -14.40
CA LYS A 77 -9.39 -6.58 -15.28
C LYS A 77 -8.09 -6.73 -14.46
N SER A 78 -7.07 -7.35 -15.07
CA SER A 78 -5.75 -7.49 -14.47
C SER A 78 -5.15 -6.15 -14.05
N TRP A 79 -4.44 -6.13 -12.91
CA TRP A 79 -3.91 -4.91 -12.29
C TRP A 79 -3.01 -4.08 -13.23
N TYR A 80 -2.24 -4.73 -14.10
CA TYR A 80 -1.34 -4.05 -15.03
C TYR A 80 -2.10 -3.23 -16.09
N VAL A 81 -3.25 -3.73 -16.57
CA VAL A 81 -4.14 -2.97 -17.46
C VAL A 81 -4.67 -1.73 -16.74
N VAL A 82 -5.13 -1.90 -15.50
CA VAL A 82 -5.68 -0.83 -14.66
C VAL A 82 -4.61 0.21 -14.35
N ALA A 83 -3.38 -0.20 -14.05
CA ALA A 83 -2.25 0.69 -13.78
C ALA A 83 -1.82 1.49 -15.02
N LYS A 84 -1.72 0.84 -16.20
CA LYS A 84 -1.42 1.50 -17.49
C LYS A 84 -2.48 2.55 -17.84
N GLU A 85 -3.77 2.25 -17.64
CA GLU A 85 -4.85 3.23 -17.83
C GLU A 85 -4.83 4.36 -16.78
N PHE A 86 -4.66 4.02 -15.50
CA PHE A 86 -4.68 5.00 -14.42
C PHE A 86 -3.58 6.08 -14.58
N ILE A 87 -2.37 5.69 -14.99
CA ILE A 87 -1.29 6.67 -15.22
C ILE A 87 -1.55 7.54 -16.46
N ARG A 88 -2.18 7.01 -17.52
CA ARG A 88 -2.61 7.82 -18.68
C ARG A 88 -3.59 8.92 -18.25
N TRP A 89 -4.56 8.59 -17.39
CA TRP A 89 -5.49 9.57 -16.82
C TRP A 89 -4.80 10.58 -15.89
N CYS A 90 -3.87 10.14 -15.04
CA CYS A 90 -3.10 11.04 -14.18
C CYS A 90 -2.29 12.07 -14.97
N VAL A 91 -1.63 11.65 -16.06
CA VAL A 91 -0.89 12.55 -16.95
C VAL A 91 -1.84 13.50 -17.67
N LYS A 92 -2.93 12.98 -18.25
CA LYS A 92 -3.94 13.78 -18.99
C LYS A 92 -4.57 14.90 -18.15
N PHE A 93 -4.77 14.67 -16.85
CA PHE A 93 -5.37 15.64 -15.94
C PHE A 93 -4.37 16.31 -14.98
N ASN A 94 -3.05 16.19 -15.22
CA ASN A 94 -1.99 16.77 -14.40
C ASN A 94 -2.16 16.50 -12.89
N GLN A 95 -2.45 15.24 -12.54
CA GLN A 95 -2.66 14.80 -11.16
C GLN A 95 -1.41 15.03 -10.29
N HIS A 96 -1.59 15.41 -9.03
CA HIS A 96 -0.44 15.61 -8.14
C HIS A 96 0.34 14.29 -7.95
N PRO A 97 1.68 14.25 -8.18
CA PRO A 97 2.45 12.99 -8.18
C PRO A 97 2.32 12.16 -6.90
N ALA A 98 2.22 12.81 -5.73
CA ALA A 98 2.03 12.10 -4.46
C ALA A 98 0.68 11.34 -4.39
N ASN A 99 -0.38 11.90 -4.99
CA ASN A 99 -1.70 11.28 -5.04
C ASN A 99 -1.72 10.13 -6.06
N ALA A 100 -1.18 10.36 -7.26
CA ALA A 100 -1.02 9.30 -8.27
C ALA A 100 -0.25 8.09 -7.71
N LYS A 101 0.85 8.33 -6.99
CA LYS A 101 1.64 7.28 -6.32
C LYS A 101 0.86 6.56 -5.20
N TYR A 102 0.07 7.28 -4.40
CA TYR A 102 -0.77 6.70 -3.35
C TYR A 102 -1.83 5.73 -3.90
N CYS A 103 -2.45 6.07 -5.03
CA CYS A 103 -3.40 5.20 -5.73
C CYS A 103 -2.69 4.02 -6.43
N LEU A 104 -1.59 4.27 -7.15
CA LEU A 104 -0.82 3.21 -7.79
C LEU A 104 -0.30 2.17 -6.79
N ALA A 105 0.08 2.58 -5.57
CA ALA A 105 0.47 1.66 -4.50
C ALA A 105 -0.65 0.74 -3.97
N ARG A 106 -1.91 0.95 -4.40
CA ARG A 106 -3.06 0.08 -4.09
C ARG A 106 -3.49 -0.77 -5.28
N ILE A 107 -3.34 -0.22 -6.48
CA ILE A 107 -3.60 -0.93 -7.75
C ILE A 107 -2.53 -2.00 -7.97
N ILE A 108 -1.25 -1.68 -7.72
CA ILE A 108 -0.12 -2.58 -7.99
C ILE A 108 0.07 -3.54 -6.80
N PRO A 109 -0.09 -4.86 -6.97
CA PRO A 109 0.06 -5.82 -5.88
C PRO A 109 1.53 -5.95 -5.47
N ASN A 110 1.81 -5.90 -4.16
CA ASN A 110 3.16 -6.06 -3.62
C ASN A 110 3.29 -7.24 -2.63
N THR A 111 2.76 -8.40 -3.03
CA THR A 111 2.82 -9.62 -2.25
C THR A 111 4.27 -9.96 -1.85
N ASN A 112 4.52 -10.04 -0.54
CA ASN A 112 5.84 -10.30 0.05
C ASN A 112 6.96 -9.32 -0.35
N GLY A 113 6.63 -8.10 -0.82
CA GLY A 113 7.63 -7.09 -1.20
C GLY A 113 8.38 -7.38 -2.51
N LYS A 114 7.92 -8.35 -3.31
CA LYS A 114 8.67 -8.87 -4.47
C LYS A 114 8.38 -8.18 -5.80
N ASN A 115 7.41 -7.26 -5.87
CA ASN A 115 7.05 -6.62 -7.14
C ASN A 115 8.04 -5.50 -7.52
N LYS A 116 8.84 -5.73 -8.58
CA LYS A 116 9.80 -4.74 -9.12
C LYS A 116 9.12 -3.44 -9.55
N ILE A 117 7.97 -3.51 -10.24
CA ILE A 117 7.20 -2.34 -10.67
C ILE A 117 6.75 -1.52 -9.45
N TYR A 118 6.22 -2.16 -8.41
CA TYR A 118 5.84 -1.48 -7.17
C TYR A 118 7.04 -0.75 -6.53
N ALA A 119 8.20 -1.41 -6.46
CA ALA A 119 9.41 -0.84 -5.88
C ALA A 119 9.92 0.37 -6.67
N LEU A 120 9.81 0.36 -8.00
CA LEU A 120 10.15 1.51 -8.86
C LEU A 120 9.14 2.66 -8.69
N ILE A 121 7.84 2.38 -8.71
CA ILE A 121 6.79 3.39 -8.48
C ILE A 121 6.93 4.04 -7.11
N SER A 122 7.24 3.27 -6.06
CA SER A 122 7.48 3.81 -4.70
C SER A 122 8.60 4.86 -4.68
N LYS A 123 9.67 4.64 -5.46
CA LYS A 123 10.85 5.52 -5.57
C LYS A 123 10.63 6.73 -6.50
N SER A 124 9.67 6.66 -7.42
CA SER A 124 9.38 7.73 -8.37
C SER A 124 8.93 9.04 -7.70
N LYS A 125 9.23 10.18 -8.34
CA LYS A 125 8.94 11.54 -7.85
C LYS A 125 8.01 12.33 -8.77
N THR A 126 7.99 12.03 -10.06
CA THR A 126 7.18 12.72 -11.09
C THR A 126 6.20 11.78 -11.77
N LEU A 127 5.14 12.33 -12.39
CA LEU A 127 4.24 11.54 -13.23
C LEU A 127 4.98 10.89 -14.41
N ASP A 128 5.94 11.59 -15.03
CA ASP A 128 6.69 11.05 -16.17
C ASP A 128 7.51 9.80 -15.80
N GLN A 129 8.12 9.78 -14.61
CA GLN A 129 8.80 8.59 -14.10
C GLN A 129 7.80 7.42 -13.93
N MET A 130 6.63 7.67 -13.34
CA MET A 130 5.59 6.64 -13.18
C MET A 130 5.06 6.15 -14.54
N LYS A 131 4.89 7.07 -15.49
CA LYS A 131 4.46 6.79 -16.87
C LYS A 131 5.47 5.88 -17.56
N THR A 132 6.76 6.21 -17.54
CA THR A 132 7.79 5.38 -18.17
C THR A 132 7.91 4.01 -17.53
N ILE A 133 7.83 3.92 -16.19
CA ILE A 133 7.83 2.61 -15.49
C ILE A 133 6.66 1.73 -15.95
N LEU A 134 5.45 2.28 -16.11
CA LEU A 134 4.24 1.51 -16.40
C LEU A 134 3.95 1.30 -17.90
N LEU A 135 4.35 2.24 -18.76
CA LEU A 135 4.06 2.17 -20.20
C LEU A 135 5.24 1.63 -21.02
N ASP A 136 6.48 1.92 -20.60
CA ASP A 136 7.69 1.64 -21.40
C ASP A 136 8.53 0.49 -20.79
N GLN A 137 8.47 0.30 -19.46
CA GLN A 137 9.28 -0.70 -18.72
C GLN A 137 8.45 -1.84 -18.11
N MET A 138 7.17 -1.96 -18.45
CA MET A 138 6.28 -3.03 -17.99
C MET A 138 5.62 -3.72 -19.18
N ASP A 139 5.77 -5.05 -19.25
CA ASP A 139 5.14 -5.87 -20.29
C ASP A 139 3.60 -5.93 -20.11
N ASP A 140 2.92 -6.72 -20.94
CA ASP A 140 1.47 -6.89 -20.88
C ASP A 140 0.99 -7.99 -19.92
N ASP A 141 1.91 -8.59 -19.14
CA ASP A 141 1.64 -9.50 -18.03
C ASP A 141 1.94 -8.85 -16.65
N GLY A 142 2.50 -7.65 -16.64
CA GLY A 142 2.83 -6.86 -15.44
C GLY A 142 4.25 -7.06 -14.91
N ASN A 143 5.15 -7.72 -15.65
CA ASN A 143 6.54 -7.88 -15.27
C ASN A 143 7.39 -6.68 -15.73
N PHE A 144 8.50 -6.46 -15.03
CA PHE A 144 9.47 -5.44 -15.40
C PHE A 144 10.36 -5.93 -16.56
N ILE A 145 10.46 -5.10 -17.60
CA ILE A 145 11.32 -5.35 -18.76
C ILE A 145 12.76 -4.96 -18.39
N GLU A 146 13.63 -5.96 -18.23
CA GLU A 146 15.05 -5.73 -18.01
C GLU A 146 15.77 -5.36 -19.32
N ASN A 147 16.09 -4.08 -19.47
CA ASN A 147 16.97 -3.62 -20.56
C ASN A 147 18.36 -4.23 -20.38
N LYS A 148 18.76 -5.15 -21.28
CA LYS A 148 20.10 -5.78 -21.33
C LYS A 148 21.18 -4.84 -21.87
N SER A 149 21.22 -3.60 -21.40
CA SER A 149 22.13 -2.56 -21.91
C SER A 149 22.74 -1.72 -20.79
N GLU A 150 23.54 -2.36 -19.93
CA GLU A 150 24.62 -1.73 -19.13
C GLU A 150 25.46 -2.81 -18.39
N GLN A 151 26.03 -3.75 -19.15
CA GLN A 151 27.16 -4.59 -18.70
C GLN A 151 28.20 -4.71 -19.81
N ALA A 152 28.90 -3.60 -20.11
CA ALA A 152 30.01 -3.58 -21.05
C ALA A 152 30.93 -2.34 -20.89
N ASP A 153 31.38 -2.01 -19.67
CA ASP A 153 32.72 -1.45 -19.43
C ASP A 153 33.03 -1.48 -17.90
N GLY A 154 34.20 -1.87 -17.41
CA GLY A 154 35.35 -2.45 -18.11
C GLY A 154 36.13 -3.37 -17.18
N GLY A 155 36.51 -4.55 -17.69
CA GLY A 155 37.48 -5.41 -17.01
C GLY A 155 38.90 -4.97 -17.37
N LYS A 156 39.68 -4.57 -16.36
CA LYS A 156 41.15 -4.56 -16.45
C LYS A 156 41.77 -5.18 -15.21
N SER A 157 42.48 -6.29 -15.43
CA SER A 157 43.63 -6.70 -14.64
C SER A 157 44.75 -5.64 -14.75
N ASP A 158 45.82 -5.62 -13.94
CA ASP A 158 46.41 -6.71 -13.16
C ASP A 158 47.30 -6.20 -11.98
N ALA A 159 47.74 -7.14 -11.14
CA ALA A 159 48.98 -7.15 -10.36
C ALA A 159 49.41 -5.94 -9.47
N GLY A 160 49.15 -6.07 -8.16
CA GLY A 160 50.26 -6.33 -7.21
C GLY A 160 51.00 -5.16 -6.53
N THR A 161 50.86 -5.07 -5.20
CA THR A 161 51.98 -5.01 -4.23
C THR A 161 51.47 -5.43 -2.84
N LYS A 162 52.14 -6.40 -2.21
CA LYS A 162 51.91 -6.77 -0.80
C LYS A 162 52.79 -5.92 0.11
N VAL A 163 52.25 -5.45 1.24
CA VAL A 163 53.02 -5.31 2.49
C VAL A 163 52.11 -5.74 3.65
N GLU A 164 52.47 -6.85 4.30
CA GLU A 164 51.96 -7.24 5.62
C GLU A 164 52.87 -6.63 6.70
N MET A 165 52.31 -6.25 7.86
CA MET A 165 53.07 -6.24 9.12
C MET A 165 52.10 -6.34 10.31
N GLU A 166 52.42 -7.22 11.26
CA GLU A 166 51.55 -7.61 12.37
C GLU A 166 52.33 -7.52 13.71
N ASN A 167 51.69 -7.02 14.78
CA ASN A 167 52.11 -7.09 16.20
C ASN A 167 53.46 -6.37 16.57
N ASP A 168 53.83 -6.07 17.84
CA ASP A 168 53.27 -6.45 19.15
C ASP A 168 53.65 -5.48 20.34
N LYS A 169 52.81 -5.47 21.39
CA LYS A 169 53.07 -5.27 22.87
C LYS A 169 54.01 -4.19 23.50
N LYS A 170 53.37 -3.41 24.42
CA LYS A 170 53.65 -3.18 25.88
C LYS A 170 54.92 -2.45 26.41
N ARG A 171 54.71 -1.43 27.27
CA ARG A 171 54.71 -1.44 28.77
C ARG A 171 54.31 -0.03 29.29
N LYS A 172 53.45 0.21 30.30
CA LYS A 172 53.25 -0.24 31.71
C LYS A 172 54.00 0.58 32.79
N VAL A 173 53.53 0.48 34.04
CA VAL A 173 53.89 1.21 35.28
C VAL A 173 53.06 2.50 35.48
N GLU A 174 52.80 2.93 36.72
CA GLU A 174 51.68 2.57 37.62
C GLU A 174 51.56 3.70 38.70
N HIS A 175 50.36 4.19 39.12
CA HIS A 175 49.51 3.78 40.28
C HIS A 175 49.93 4.32 41.69
N VAL A 176 49.04 5.08 42.39
CA VAL A 176 48.99 5.28 43.87
C VAL A 176 47.56 5.65 44.36
N ASP A 177 46.89 4.68 45.00
CA ASP A 177 46.06 4.66 46.24
C ASP A 177 45.05 5.76 46.68
N GLU A 178 43.74 5.38 46.64
CA GLU A 178 42.63 5.31 47.66
C GLU A 178 42.73 5.95 49.11
N PRO A 179 41.64 6.00 49.95
CA PRO A 179 40.18 5.71 49.78
C PRO A 179 39.13 6.59 50.56
N LYS A 180 37.82 6.20 50.50
CA LYS A 180 36.69 6.43 51.47
C LYS A 180 36.03 7.83 51.57
N ASP A 181 34.74 8.03 51.92
CA ASP A 181 33.67 7.13 52.45
C ASP A 181 32.21 7.67 52.23
N LEU A 182 31.21 6.78 52.37
CA LEU A 182 29.82 6.97 52.88
C LEU A 182 28.75 7.98 52.32
N ALA A 183 27.63 7.38 51.83
CA ALA A 183 26.23 7.55 52.32
C ALA A 183 25.15 8.48 51.69
N VAL A 184 24.13 7.83 51.08
CA VAL A 184 22.66 7.87 51.37
C VAL A 184 21.74 9.06 50.96
N SER A 185 20.64 8.71 50.25
CA SER A 185 19.31 9.39 50.12
C SER A 185 19.20 10.69 49.29
N SER A 186 18.04 11.10 48.73
CA SER A 186 16.68 10.52 48.58
C SER A 186 15.93 11.08 47.36
N SER A 187 14.82 10.42 46.98
CA SER A 187 13.85 10.72 45.91
C SER A 187 13.18 12.11 45.97
N VAL A 188 12.76 12.67 44.81
CA VAL A 188 11.52 13.46 44.63
C VAL A 188 10.92 13.31 43.20
N ASP A 189 9.66 12.86 43.16
CA ASP A 189 8.53 13.05 42.22
C ASP A 189 8.66 13.45 40.73
N LYS A 190 7.96 12.67 39.89
CA LYS A 190 7.35 13.13 38.63
C LYS A 190 5.89 13.54 38.87
N LYS A 191 5.53 14.79 38.55
CA LYS A 191 4.12 15.22 38.40
C LYS A 191 3.70 15.20 36.94
N ILE A 192 2.68 14.41 36.64
CA ILE A 192 1.91 14.48 35.38
C ILE A 192 0.85 15.58 35.55
N LYS A 193 0.59 16.37 34.50
CA LYS A 193 -0.52 17.33 34.45
C LYS A 193 -1.45 16.97 33.29
N VAL A 194 -2.71 16.73 33.67
CA VAL A 194 -4.00 16.83 32.96
C VAL A 194 -3.95 16.89 31.43
#